data_AF-T0ZYT6-F1
#
_entry.id   AF-T0ZYT6-F1
#
_cell.length_a   1.000
_cell.length_b   1.000
_cell.length_c   1.000
_cell.angle_alpha   90.00
_cell.angle_beta   90.00
_cell.angle_gamma   90.00
#
_symmetry.space_group_name_H-M   'P 1'
#
loop_
_entity.id
_entity.type
_entity.pdbx_description
1 polymer ?
#
loop_
_entity_poly.entity_id
_entity_poly.type
_entity_poly.pdbx_seq_one_letter_code
_entity_poly.pdbx_strand_id
1 'polypeptide(L)'
;MTNVWCVRAEFGTYAKHFVEGAYVAIGWIPKVDLSGIKARDQLYPIYRAEHPEDTSNIVIGQQVGQIARFLLEIQAGDYVITPAADTEWLHYGVIAADPSYVYAAGDDGCPYRHRRRVVWAKERLKRGHFSV
;
A
#
# COMPACT_ATOMS: atom_id res chain seq x y z
N MET A 1 -8.65 -3.97 17.92
CA MET A 1 -9.63 -4.22 16.86
C MET A 1 -8.85 -4.42 15.57
N THR A 2 -9.25 -5.37 14.74
CA THR A 2 -8.60 -5.63 13.45
C THR A 2 -9.22 -4.71 12.40
N ASN A 3 -8.40 -3.97 11.64
CA ASN A 3 -8.86 -3.06 10.61
C ASN A 3 -8.89 -3.73 9.23
N VAL A 4 -9.60 -3.11 8.28
CA VAL A 4 -9.60 -3.51 6.86
C VAL A 4 -9.12 -2.34 6.03
N TRP A 5 -8.10 -2.57 5.22
CA TRP A 5 -7.47 -1.55 4.36
C TRP A 5 -7.71 -1.86 2.89
N CYS A 6 -7.87 -0.83 2.05
CA CYS A 6 -7.90 -0.98 0.61
C CYS A 6 -6.61 -0.38 0.01
N VAL A 7 -5.73 -1.23 -0.50
CA VAL A 7 -4.49 -0.79 -1.17
C VAL A 7 -4.60 -1.12 -2.65
N ARG A 8 -4.65 -0.08 -3.49
CA ARG A 8 -4.87 -0.21 -4.93
C ARG A 8 -3.53 -0.34 -5.66
N ALA A 9 -3.48 -1.30 -6.57
CA ALA A 9 -2.29 -1.62 -7.33
C ALA A 9 -2.30 -0.93 -8.71
N GLU A 10 -2.39 0.40 -8.75
CA GLU A 10 -2.46 1.22 -9.98
C GLU A 10 -3.58 0.78 -10.94
N PHE A 11 -4.83 1.04 -10.56
CA PHE A 11 -6.01 0.56 -11.28
C PHE A 11 -5.99 -0.97 -11.53
N GLY A 12 -5.26 -1.73 -10.72
CA GLY A 12 -5.13 -3.17 -10.79
C GLY A 12 -3.99 -3.69 -11.68
N THR A 13 -3.24 -2.80 -12.34
CA THR A 13 -2.06 -3.14 -13.16
C THR A 13 -1.06 -4.03 -12.42
N TYR A 14 -0.82 -3.75 -11.14
CA TYR A 14 0.12 -4.52 -10.31
C TYR A 14 -0.56 -5.52 -9.37
N ALA A 15 -1.87 -5.75 -9.49
CA ALA A 15 -2.59 -6.64 -8.57
C ALA A 15 -2.05 -8.07 -8.61
N LYS A 16 -1.66 -8.56 -9.79
CA LYS A 16 -1.02 -9.88 -9.94
C LYS A 16 0.31 -9.95 -9.20
N HIS A 17 1.16 -8.93 -9.35
CA HIS A 17 2.45 -8.84 -8.64
C HIS A 17 2.27 -8.83 -7.12
N PHE A 18 1.25 -8.12 -6.63
CA PHE A 18 0.91 -8.09 -5.20
C PHE A 18 0.55 -9.48 -4.68
N VAL A 19 -0.31 -10.20 -5.42
CA VAL A 19 -0.80 -11.53 -5.01
C VAL A 19 0.31 -12.58 -5.10
N GLU A 20 0.99 -12.68 -6.23
CA GLU A 20 2.05 -13.67 -6.45
C GLU A 20 3.29 -13.38 -5.60
N GLY A 21 3.61 -12.10 -5.39
CA GLY A 21 4.70 -11.66 -4.54
C GLY A 21 4.39 -11.65 -3.03
N ALA A 22 3.15 -11.97 -2.65
CA ALA A 22 2.69 -11.96 -1.26
C ALA A 22 2.89 -10.60 -0.54
N TYR A 23 2.53 -9.50 -1.22
CA TYR A 23 2.61 -8.16 -0.65
C TYR A 23 1.52 -7.21 -1.16
N VAL A 24 1.32 -6.09 -0.46
CA VAL A 24 0.75 -4.85 -1.01
C VAL A 24 1.80 -3.76 -1.01
N ALA A 25 1.70 -2.78 -1.91
CA ALA A 25 2.74 -1.77 -2.07
C ALA A 25 2.22 -0.37 -2.37
N ILE A 26 3.06 0.63 -2.08
CA ILE A 26 2.81 2.04 -2.42
C ILE A 26 4.01 2.66 -3.15
N GLY A 27 3.74 3.66 -3.99
CA GLY A 27 4.70 4.18 -4.96
C GLY A 27 5.01 5.67 -4.91
N TRP A 28 4.56 6.40 -3.88
CA TRP A 28 4.75 7.86 -3.81
C TRP A 28 6.23 8.27 -3.71
N ILE A 29 7.04 7.59 -2.90
CA ILE A 29 8.44 7.98 -2.66
C ILE A 29 9.40 6.83 -3.02
N PRO A 30 9.50 6.43 -4.30
CA PRO A 30 10.13 5.17 -4.69
C PRO A 30 11.66 5.12 -4.48
N LYS A 31 12.31 6.26 -4.26
CA LYS A 31 13.78 6.37 -4.19
C LYS A 31 14.35 6.45 -2.78
N VAL A 32 13.51 6.69 -1.76
CA VAL A 32 13.95 6.90 -0.38
C VAL A 32 13.38 5.81 0.50
N ASP A 33 14.22 5.09 1.25
CA ASP A 33 13.74 4.12 2.24
C ASP A 33 13.04 4.86 3.41
N LEU A 34 11.79 4.49 3.68
CA LEU A 34 10.97 5.07 4.75
C LEU A 34 10.92 4.20 6.02
N SER A 35 11.67 3.10 6.09
CA SER A 35 11.71 2.18 7.25
C SER A 35 12.03 2.86 8.58
N GLY A 36 12.80 3.95 8.54
CA GLY A 36 13.19 4.76 9.70
C GLY A 36 12.14 5.73 10.20
N ILE A 37 11.06 6.00 9.45
CA ILE A 37 10.04 6.99 9.81
C ILE A 37 9.18 6.45 10.97
N LYS A 38 8.96 7.30 11.97
CA LYS A 38 8.17 7.00 13.18
C LYS A 38 7.00 7.94 13.39
N ALA A 39 6.98 9.10 12.71
CA ALA A 39 5.92 10.08 12.83
C ALA A 39 5.55 10.66 11.46
N ARG A 40 4.26 10.96 11.27
CA ARG A 40 3.72 11.53 10.03
C ARG A 40 4.45 12.81 9.60
N ASP A 41 4.82 13.66 10.55
CA ASP A 41 5.45 14.96 10.25
C ASP A 41 6.81 14.82 9.56
N GLN A 42 7.51 13.69 9.77
CA GLN A 42 8.78 13.39 9.12
C GLN A 42 8.63 13.14 7.60
N LEU A 43 7.42 12.81 7.13
CA LEU A 43 7.17 12.54 5.71
C LEU A 43 7.05 13.81 4.86
N TYR A 44 6.63 14.94 5.44
CA TYR A 44 6.43 16.19 4.69
C TYR A 44 7.68 16.68 3.95
N PRO A 45 8.86 16.81 4.59
CA PRO A 45 10.05 17.26 3.87
C PRO A 45 10.48 16.28 2.76
N ILE A 46 10.31 14.96 2.98
CA ILE A 46 10.67 13.93 2.01
C ILE A 46 9.72 13.99 0.81
N TYR A 47 8.42 14.09 1.06
CA TYR A 47 7.41 14.19 0.01
C TYR A 47 7.64 15.42 -0.87
N ARG A 48 7.88 16.60 -0.26
CA ARG A 48 8.14 17.85 -1.01
C ARG A 48 9.41 17.79 -1.85
N ALA A 49 10.42 17.04 -1.41
CA ALA A 49 11.64 16.86 -2.17
C ALA A 49 11.44 15.93 -3.38
N GLU A 50 10.60 14.89 -3.24
CA GLU A 50 10.29 13.96 -4.35
C GLU A 50 9.27 14.55 -5.34
N HIS A 51 8.36 15.41 -4.87
CA HIS A 51 7.28 16.04 -5.64
C HIS A 51 7.30 17.58 -5.55
N PRO A 52 8.33 18.26 -6.10
CA PRO A 52 8.42 19.73 -6.06
C PRO A 52 7.30 20.44 -6.85
N GLU A 53 6.62 19.74 -7.75
CA GLU A 53 5.47 20.22 -8.52
C GLU A 53 4.19 20.39 -7.67
N ASP A 54 4.07 19.62 -6.59
CA ASP A 54 2.94 19.71 -5.67
C ASP A 54 3.11 20.91 -4.73
N THR A 55 2.46 22.03 -5.06
CA THR A 55 2.54 23.27 -4.26
C THR A 55 1.41 23.45 -3.25
N SER A 56 0.28 22.77 -3.46
CA SER A 56 -0.89 22.86 -2.58
C SER A 56 -0.68 22.09 -1.28
N ASN A 57 -0.74 22.78 -0.15
CA ASN A 57 -0.66 22.14 1.17
C ASN A 57 -1.78 21.11 1.41
N ILE A 58 -2.93 21.27 0.76
CA ILE A 58 -4.04 20.31 0.85
C ILE A 58 -3.66 19.02 0.13
N VAL A 59 -3.15 19.11 -1.10
CA VAL A 59 -2.71 17.96 -1.89
C VAL A 59 -1.61 17.21 -1.15
N ILE A 60 -0.54 17.92 -0.75
CA ILE A 60 0.58 17.33 0.00
C ILE A 60 0.10 16.65 1.28
N GLY A 61 -0.79 17.31 2.04
CA GLY A 61 -1.35 16.75 3.26
C GLY A 61 -2.14 15.46 3.05
N GLN A 62 -2.88 15.36 1.94
CA GLN A 62 -3.60 14.14 1.55
C GLN A 62 -2.63 13.01 1.19
N GLN A 63 -1.61 13.29 0.39
CA GLN A 63 -0.65 12.29 -0.07
C GLN A 63 0.21 11.77 1.09
N VAL A 64 0.74 12.67 1.92
CA VAL A 64 1.42 12.32 3.18
C VAL A 64 0.51 11.50 4.09
N GLY A 65 -0.78 11.83 4.18
CA GLY A 65 -1.74 11.05 4.96
C GLY A 65 -1.97 9.63 4.45
N GLN A 66 -1.89 9.38 3.14
CA GLN A 66 -1.96 8.04 2.57
C GLN A 66 -0.70 7.23 2.90
N ILE A 67 0.48 7.84 2.72
CA ILE A 67 1.77 7.22 3.04
C ILE A 67 1.85 6.89 4.53
N ALA A 68 1.46 7.82 5.41
CA ALA A 68 1.48 7.65 6.85
C ALA A 68 0.58 6.49 7.32
N ARG A 69 -0.65 6.40 6.81
CA ARG A 69 -1.55 5.27 7.13
C ARG A 69 -0.93 3.94 6.74
N PHE A 70 -0.39 3.84 5.53
CA PHE A 70 0.27 2.63 5.06
C PHE A 70 1.49 2.28 5.93
N LEU A 71 2.32 3.25 6.29
CA LEU A 71 3.59 3.02 6.97
C LEU A 71 3.47 2.85 8.49
N LEU A 72 2.55 3.59 9.13
CA LEU A 72 2.50 3.74 10.58
C LEU A 72 1.25 3.10 11.21
N GLU A 73 0.15 2.97 10.46
CA GLU A 73 -1.15 2.53 11.01
C GLU A 73 -1.52 1.10 10.62
N ILE A 74 -1.17 0.64 9.41
CA ILE A 74 -1.36 -0.77 9.05
C ILE A 74 -0.49 -1.65 9.95
N GLN A 75 -1.08 -2.69 10.56
CA GLN A 75 -0.39 -3.58 11.49
C GLN A 75 -0.54 -5.05 11.10
N ALA A 76 0.36 -5.90 11.63
CA ALA A 76 0.21 -7.34 11.52
C ALA A 76 -1.18 -7.79 12.02
N GLY A 77 -1.82 -8.68 11.25
CA GLY A 77 -3.16 -9.16 11.56
C GLY A 77 -4.31 -8.32 10.99
N ASP A 78 -4.05 -7.10 10.48
CA ASP A 78 -5.07 -6.35 9.72
C ASP A 78 -5.42 -7.05 8.41
N TYR A 79 -6.64 -6.85 7.93
CA TYR A 79 -7.03 -7.30 6.60
C TYR A 79 -6.68 -6.24 5.55
N VAL A 80 -6.35 -6.71 4.35
CA VAL A 80 -6.15 -5.85 3.19
C VAL A 80 -6.90 -6.37 1.99
N ILE A 81 -7.42 -5.43 1.18
CA ILE A 81 -8.12 -5.68 -0.05
C ILE A 81 -7.38 -4.95 -1.19
N THR A 82 -7.16 -5.65 -2.30
CA THR A 82 -6.64 -5.09 -3.54
C THR A 82 -7.57 -5.44 -4.69
N PRO A 83 -8.24 -4.45 -5.33
CA PRO A 83 -9.01 -4.68 -6.53
C PRO A 83 -8.14 -5.18 -7.69
N ALA A 84 -8.65 -6.15 -8.45
CA ALA A 84 -8.08 -6.55 -9.73
C ALA A 84 -8.32 -5.47 -10.81
N ALA A 85 -7.64 -5.62 -11.96
CA ALA A 85 -7.74 -4.67 -13.07
C ALA A 85 -9.15 -4.57 -13.66
N ASP A 86 -9.91 -5.67 -13.67
CA ASP A 86 -11.32 -5.69 -14.09
C ASP A 86 -12.27 -5.00 -13.10
N THR A 87 -11.78 -4.62 -11.91
CA THR A 87 -12.51 -4.01 -10.79
C THR A 87 -13.63 -4.85 -10.18
N GLU A 88 -14.10 -5.91 -10.86
CA GLU A 88 -15.13 -6.84 -10.45
C GLU A 88 -14.63 -7.76 -9.33
N TRP A 89 -13.38 -8.22 -9.45
CA TRP A 89 -12.77 -9.11 -8.47
C TRP A 89 -11.90 -8.36 -7.48
N LEU A 90 -11.99 -8.77 -6.21
CA LEU A 90 -11.17 -8.27 -5.12
C LEU A 90 -10.32 -9.41 -4.57
N HIS A 91 -9.02 -9.17 -4.47
CA HIS A 91 -8.13 -9.98 -3.67
C HIS A 91 -8.22 -9.50 -2.22
N TYR A 92 -8.23 -10.41 -1.27
CA TYR A 92 -8.17 -10.08 0.15
C TYR A 92 -7.18 -10.99 0.88
N GLY A 93 -6.58 -10.47 1.93
CA GLY A 93 -5.60 -11.20 2.72
C GLY A 93 -5.40 -10.54 4.08
N VAL A 94 -4.47 -11.10 4.85
CA VAL A 94 -4.09 -10.60 6.17
C VAL A 94 -2.64 -10.12 6.12
N ILE A 95 -2.37 -8.94 6.66
CA ILE A 95 -1.01 -8.42 6.84
C ILE A 95 -0.23 -9.42 7.69
N ALA A 96 0.92 -9.87 7.18
CA ALA A 96 1.74 -10.88 7.83
C ALA A 96 2.30 -10.41 9.19
N ALA A 97 2.87 -11.33 9.96
CA ALA A 97 3.53 -11.02 11.22
C ALA A 97 4.68 -10.01 11.03
N ASP A 98 4.96 -9.24 12.08
CA ASP A 98 6.01 -8.24 12.02
C ASP A 98 7.44 -8.85 11.98
N PRO A 99 8.37 -8.21 11.27
CA PRO A 99 8.18 -7.00 10.47
C PRO A 99 7.48 -7.28 9.13
N SER A 100 6.30 -6.71 8.97
CA SER A 100 5.50 -6.83 7.75
C SER A 100 5.95 -5.83 6.68
N TYR A 101 6.35 -4.63 7.08
CA TYR A 101 6.87 -3.60 6.18
C TYR A 101 8.29 -3.93 5.71
N VAL A 102 8.53 -3.75 4.41
CA VAL A 102 9.85 -3.85 3.79
C VAL A 102 10.02 -2.78 2.72
N TYR A 103 11.25 -2.28 2.57
CA TYR A 103 11.67 -1.56 1.38
C TYR A 103 12.37 -2.54 0.44
N ALA A 104 11.67 -2.96 -0.61
CA ALA A 104 12.13 -4.02 -1.49
C ALA A 104 13.26 -3.55 -2.39
N ALA A 105 14.30 -4.38 -2.48
CA ALA A 105 15.36 -4.27 -3.47
C ALA A 105 15.04 -5.17 -4.68
N GLY A 106 15.50 -4.77 -5.86
CA GLY A 106 15.36 -5.55 -7.10
C GLY A 106 14.24 -5.07 -8.03
N ASP A 107 14.03 -5.87 -9.07
CA ASP A 107 13.02 -5.67 -10.11
C ASP A 107 12.23 -6.98 -10.27
N ASP A 108 11.02 -7.00 -9.73
CA ASP A 108 10.04 -8.08 -9.90
C ASP A 108 8.90 -7.65 -10.83
N GLY A 109 9.11 -6.61 -11.65
CA GLY A 109 8.09 -6.03 -12.53
C GLY A 109 7.16 -5.02 -11.85
N CYS A 110 7.16 -4.91 -10.52
CA CYS A 110 6.42 -3.87 -9.80
C CYS A 110 7.37 -2.76 -9.30
N PRO A 111 7.18 -1.49 -9.72
CA PRO A 111 8.07 -0.39 -9.35
C PRO A 111 7.91 0.04 -7.89
N TYR A 112 6.90 -0.46 -7.18
CA TYR A 112 6.58 -0.05 -5.82
C TYR A 112 7.44 -0.79 -4.80
N ARG A 113 8.36 -0.04 -4.20
CA ARG A 113 9.34 -0.60 -3.26
C ARG A 113 8.89 -0.61 -1.81
N HIS A 114 7.97 0.26 -1.42
CA HIS A 114 7.40 0.23 -0.07
C HIS A 114 6.30 -0.80 0.00
N ARG A 115 6.60 -1.94 0.63
CA ARG A 115 5.72 -3.11 0.63
C ARG A 115 5.34 -3.50 2.04
N ARG A 116 4.16 -4.10 2.19
CA ARG A 116 3.78 -4.89 3.36
C ARG A 116 3.49 -6.30 2.94
N ARG A 117 4.08 -7.28 3.64
CA ARG A 117 3.83 -8.70 3.40
C ARG A 117 2.40 -9.07 3.75
N VAL A 118 1.80 -9.92 2.93
CA VAL A 118 0.40 -10.34 3.04
C VAL A 118 0.32 -11.85 2.87
N VAL A 119 -0.46 -12.49 3.74
CA VAL A 119 -0.95 -13.85 3.52
C VAL A 119 -2.28 -13.72 2.79
N TRP A 120 -2.27 -13.91 1.48
CA TRP A 120 -3.46 -13.82 0.63
C TRP A 120 -4.39 -15.02 0.81
N ALA A 121 -5.69 -14.76 0.79
CA ALA A 121 -6.68 -15.82 0.67
C ALA A 121 -6.61 -16.45 -0.73
N LYS A 122 -6.91 -17.75 -0.81
CA LYS A 122 -6.97 -18.47 -2.10
C LYS A 122 -8.15 -18.02 -2.96
N GLU A 123 -9.25 -17.68 -2.31
CA GLU A 123 -10.47 -17.24 -2.97
C GLU A 123 -10.47 -15.73 -3.19
N ARG A 124 -11.23 -15.29 -4.19
CA ARG A 124 -11.46 -13.87 -4.48
C ARG A 124 -12.90 -13.50 -4.13
N LEU A 125 -13.10 -12.26 -3.73
CA LEU A 125 -14.43 -11.72 -3.46
C LEU A 125 -14.94 -11.02 -4.73
N LYS A 126 -16.21 -11.23 -5.05
CA LYS A 126 -16.87 -10.49 -6.13
C LYS A 126 -17.41 -9.18 -5.56
N ARG A 127 -17.06 -8.03 -6.15
CA ARG A 127 -17.49 -6.70 -5.68
C ARG A 127 -19.01 -6.59 -5.56
N GLY A 128 -19.75 -7.19 -6.49
CA GLY A 128 -21.22 -7.17 -6.48
C GLY A 128 -21.87 -7.97 -5.34
N HIS A 129 -21.12 -8.76 -4.58
CA HIS A 129 -21.65 -9.50 -3.43
C HIS A 129 -21.56 -8.71 -2.12
N PHE A 130 -20.86 -7.57 -2.09
CA PHE A 130 -20.91 -6.69 -0.93
C PHE A 130 -22.27 -6.00 -0.90
N SER A 131 -22.94 -6.08 0.25
CA SER A 131 -24.20 -5.37 0.46
C SER A 131 -23.95 -3.86 0.43
N VAL A 132 -24.89 -3.14 -0.17
CA VAL A 132 -25.01 -1.68 -0.05
C VAL A 132 -25.57 -1.28 1.31
#